data_AF-A0A1Y1CFB4-F1
#
_entry.id   AF-A0A1Y1CFB4-F1
#
_cell.length_a   1.000
_cell.length_b   1.000
_cell.length_c   1.000
_cell.angle_alpha   90.00
_cell.angle_beta   90.00
_cell.angle_gamma   90.00
#
_symmetry.space_group_name_H-M   'P 1'
#
loop_
_entity.id
_entity.type
_entity.pdbx_description
1 polymer ?
#
loop_
_entity_poly.entity_id
_entity_poly.type
_entity_poly.pdbx_seq_one_letter_code
_entity_poly.pdbx_strand_id
1 'polypeptide(L)'
;MSIQIVEVQNQNQRKAFVNLPFRLYKNNEFWVPPLKSGELELLMPEKNPAFDFCKAKFWLAYENGKAVGRIGAIVNDLSIQKQGEKIGRITRMEFIDSYEVSEKLFSVAEEWLKSEGMIGVNGPLGFSNLDHAGLLIEGHEWLPSMASDYHFAYYENHFKILAYEKEIDWLEFRISLPKETPKKAGRVAELIKKRYGLQTVNFVTKKELEPYKEKIFKVFNDAFSDLFGTFKLPEKLIRFYISKYFPILNPRYVKIILDKEDKLVGFIIALPSLSKALQKAKGKLFPFGWWHLRKALKYPVEMDLMLTGIDHDCQKLGFVSILMNELLKTANGDGLKFAETTGMLENNHVAIQIWKSFDHIQHKRKRCYRKMF
;
A
#
# COMPACT_ATOMS: atom_id res chain seq x y z
N MET A 1 22.49 16.34 25.07
CA MET A 1 23.03 15.00 24.75
C MET A 1 23.11 14.92 23.24
N SER A 2 24.21 14.46 22.63
CA SER A 2 24.40 14.58 21.18
C SER A 2 23.68 13.46 20.42
N ILE A 3 22.79 13.81 19.50
CA ILE A 3 22.21 12.86 18.54
C ILE A 3 23.26 12.51 17.47
N GLN A 4 23.54 11.21 17.32
CA GLN A 4 24.44 10.65 16.30
C GLN A 4 23.65 10.03 15.16
N ILE A 5 23.97 10.40 13.91
CA ILE A 5 23.41 9.80 12.71
C ILE A 5 24.37 8.74 12.16
N VAL A 6 23.85 7.55 11.85
CA VAL A 6 24.64 6.42 11.37
C VAL A 6 23.97 5.82 10.13
N GLU A 7 24.70 5.74 9.02
CA GLU A 7 24.25 5.03 7.82
C GLU A 7 24.14 3.52 8.09
N VAL A 8 23.09 2.89 7.57
CA VAL A 8 22.83 1.46 7.69
C VAL A 8 23.62 0.70 6.63
N GLN A 9 24.76 0.14 7.02
CA GLN A 9 25.70 -0.55 6.12
C GLN A 9 25.80 -2.05 6.40
N ASN A 10 25.53 -2.48 7.63
CA ASN A 10 25.67 -3.89 8.03
C ASN A 10 24.36 -4.52 8.53
N GLN A 11 24.39 -5.84 8.72
CA GLN A 11 23.22 -6.63 9.11
C GLN A 11 22.65 -6.24 10.49
N ASN A 12 23.50 -5.85 11.44
CA ASN A 12 23.07 -5.44 12.78
C ASN A 12 22.32 -4.10 12.73
N GLN A 13 22.83 -3.15 11.96
CA GLN A 13 22.14 -1.88 11.71
C GLN A 13 20.83 -2.09 10.94
N ARG A 14 20.78 -2.97 9.93
CA ARG A 14 19.52 -3.31 9.24
C ARG A 14 18.48 -3.89 10.20
N LYS A 15 18.89 -4.78 11.10
CA LYS A 15 18.02 -5.30 12.17
C LYS A 15 17.57 -4.18 13.11
N ALA A 16 18.44 -3.26 13.51
CA ALA A 16 18.06 -2.13 14.37
C ALA A 16 17.05 -1.21 13.67
N PHE A 17 17.26 -0.92 12.39
CA PHE A 17 16.36 -0.14 11.54
C PHE A 17 14.97 -0.77 11.46
N VAL A 18 14.87 -2.07 11.18
CA VAL A 18 13.59 -2.79 11.11
C VAL A 18 12.91 -2.93 12.47
N ASN A 19 13.68 -3.05 13.56
CA ASN A 19 13.12 -3.22 14.90
C ASN A 19 12.67 -1.92 15.58
N LEU A 20 13.12 -0.75 15.10
CA LEU A 20 12.79 0.53 15.73
C LEU A 20 11.27 0.76 15.89
N PRO A 21 10.40 0.60 14.86
CA PRO A 21 8.95 0.77 15.00
C PRO A 21 8.35 -0.13 16.07
N PHE A 22 8.81 -1.38 16.14
CA PHE A 22 8.32 -2.35 17.14
C PHE A 22 8.52 -1.88 18.57
N ARG A 23 9.51 -1.02 18.80
CA ARG A 23 9.75 -0.41 20.10
C ARG A 23 8.91 0.85 20.28
N LEU A 24 8.81 1.71 19.27
CA LEU A 24 8.03 2.96 19.32
C LEU A 24 6.53 2.66 19.52
N TYR A 25 5.98 1.70 18.78
CA TYR A 25 4.56 1.36 18.77
C TYR A 25 4.19 0.18 19.68
N LYS A 26 5.07 -0.24 20.61
CA LYS A 26 4.89 -1.47 21.41
C LYS A 26 3.52 -1.58 22.10
N ASN A 27 2.97 -0.44 22.53
CA ASN A 27 1.69 -0.35 23.24
C ASN A 27 0.62 0.42 22.45
N ASN A 28 0.83 0.63 21.15
CA ASN A 28 -0.15 1.32 20.31
C ASN A 28 -1.19 0.33 19.78
N GLU A 29 -2.47 0.56 20.07
CA GLU A 29 -3.58 -0.33 19.70
C GLU A 29 -3.92 -0.30 18.19
N PHE A 30 -3.48 0.72 17.48
CA PHE A 30 -3.79 0.98 16.08
C PHE A 30 -2.60 0.74 15.15
N TRP A 31 -1.44 0.34 15.67
CA TRP A 31 -0.30 -0.01 14.83
C TRP A 31 -0.39 -1.47 14.35
N VAL A 32 -0.22 -1.66 13.04
CA VAL A 32 -0.18 -2.98 12.40
C VAL A 32 1.27 -3.31 12.03
N PRO A 33 1.94 -4.22 12.76
CA PRO A 33 3.34 -4.52 12.50
C PRO A 33 3.53 -5.30 11.20
N PRO A 34 4.44 -4.90 10.31
CA PRO A 34 4.81 -5.72 9.17
C PRO A 34 5.61 -6.96 9.61
N LEU A 35 5.77 -7.96 8.73
CA LEU A 35 6.68 -9.06 9.00
C LEU A 35 8.14 -8.57 8.91
N LYS A 36 8.92 -8.78 9.97
CA LYS A 36 10.32 -8.32 10.04
C LYS A 36 11.20 -8.89 8.92
N SER A 37 10.96 -10.15 8.53
CA SER A 37 11.68 -10.79 7.43
C SER A 37 11.43 -10.09 6.11
N GLY A 38 10.17 -9.76 5.81
CA GLY A 38 9.79 -9.03 4.60
C GLY A 38 10.39 -7.63 4.57
N GLU A 39 10.39 -6.92 5.70
CA GLU A 39 11.04 -5.60 5.78
C GLU A 39 12.55 -5.69 5.58
N LEU A 40 13.23 -6.69 6.16
CA LEU A 40 14.66 -6.89 5.93
C LEU A 40 14.97 -7.15 4.45
N GLU A 41 14.17 -7.99 3.79
CA GLU A 41 14.32 -8.29 2.35
C GLU A 41 14.20 -7.05 1.47
N LEU A 42 13.29 -6.13 1.80
CA LEU A 42 13.13 -4.89 1.04
C LEU A 42 14.33 -3.94 1.13
N LEU A 43 15.15 -4.05 2.18
CA LEU A 43 16.36 -3.23 2.37
C LEU A 43 17.62 -3.85 1.74
N MET A 44 17.51 -5.02 1.10
CA MET A 44 18.63 -5.79 0.57
C MET A 44 18.62 -5.78 -0.97
N PRO A 45 19.63 -5.17 -1.63
CA PRO A 45 19.72 -5.13 -3.10
C PRO A 45 19.65 -6.51 -3.77
N GLU A 46 20.20 -7.53 -3.13
CA GLU A 46 20.19 -8.91 -3.61
C GLU A 46 18.82 -9.60 -3.52
N LYS A 47 17.85 -9.00 -2.80
CA LYS A 47 16.49 -9.54 -2.63
C LYS A 47 15.41 -8.67 -3.24
N ASN A 48 15.61 -7.36 -3.37
CA ASN A 48 14.61 -6.42 -3.86
C ASN A 48 14.98 -5.92 -5.27
N PRO A 49 14.26 -6.34 -6.33
CA PRO A 49 14.54 -5.90 -7.70
C PRO A 49 14.41 -4.39 -7.94
N ALA A 50 13.81 -3.64 -7.02
CA ALA A 50 13.75 -2.19 -7.15
C ALA A 50 15.15 -1.55 -7.22
N PHE A 51 16.16 -2.18 -6.63
CA PHE A 51 17.55 -1.70 -6.71
C PHE A 51 18.16 -1.79 -8.11
N ASP A 52 17.51 -2.44 -9.08
CA ASP A 52 17.95 -2.40 -10.48
C ASP A 52 17.80 -1.00 -11.10
N PHE A 53 16.92 -0.16 -10.55
CA PHE A 53 16.62 1.20 -11.05
C PHE A 53 16.46 2.24 -9.92
N CYS A 54 16.77 1.85 -8.68
CA CYS A 54 16.76 2.73 -7.52
C CYS A 54 18.11 2.71 -6.83
N LYS A 55 18.60 3.89 -6.43
CA LYS A 55 19.60 4.02 -5.37
C LYS A 55 18.87 4.31 -4.07
N ALA A 56 19.27 3.69 -2.98
CA ALA A 56 18.67 3.99 -1.68
C ALA A 56 19.70 3.93 -0.56
N LYS A 57 19.56 4.86 0.39
CA LYS A 57 20.31 4.87 1.64
C LYS A 57 19.35 4.98 2.82
N PHE A 58 19.79 4.46 3.96
CA PHE A 58 19.02 4.41 5.19
C PHE A 58 19.90 4.84 6.36
N TRP A 59 19.33 5.56 7.31
CA TRP A 59 20.03 6.08 8.47
C TRP A 59 19.26 5.79 9.76
N LEU A 60 20.01 5.67 10.84
CA LEU A 60 19.54 5.59 12.21
C LEU A 60 20.04 6.81 12.98
N ALA A 61 19.18 7.38 13.81
CA ALA A 61 19.56 8.33 14.85
C ALA A 61 19.74 7.57 16.17
N TYR A 62 20.85 7.81 16.86
CA TYR A 62 21.17 7.26 18.16
C TYR A 62 21.29 8.36 19.21
N GLU A 63 20.69 8.11 20.37
CA GLU A 63 20.85 8.90 21.59
C GLU A 63 21.29 7.94 22.70
N ASN A 64 22.44 8.19 23.32
CA ASN A 64 23.01 7.34 24.39
C ASN A 64 23.08 5.85 24.01
N GLY A 65 23.53 5.55 22.78
CA GLY A 65 23.66 4.19 22.26
C GLY A 65 22.33 3.50 21.91
N LYS A 66 21.19 4.17 22.10
CA LYS A 66 19.86 3.67 21.76
C LYS A 66 19.39 4.32 20.46
N ALA A 67 18.95 3.51 19.50
CA ALA A 67 18.28 4.08 18.32
C ALA A 67 17.07 4.90 18.79
N VAL A 68 16.83 6.09 18.26
CA VAL A 68 15.68 6.97 18.59
C VAL A 68 14.96 7.47 17.36
N GLY A 69 15.54 7.28 16.19
CA GLY A 69 14.89 7.54 14.92
C GLY A 69 15.52 6.79 13.75
N ARG A 70 14.84 6.77 12.62
CA ARG A 70 15.29 6.19 11.35
C ARG A 70 14.68 6.95 10.18
N ILE A 71 15.34 6.91 9.03
CA ILE A 71 14.83 7.43 7.76
C ILE A 71 15.52 6.72 6.59
N GLY A 72 14.84 6.61 5.46
CA GLY A 72 15.45 6.23 4.19
C GLY A 72 15.23 7.30 3.13
N ALA A 73 16.14 7.34 2.16
CA ALA A 73 16.01 8.14 0.96
C ALA A 73 16.21 7.27 -0.28
N ILE A 74 15.47 7.55 -1.35
CA ILE A 74 15.47 6.79 -2.60
C ILE A 74 15.57 7.76 -3.78
N VAL A 75 16.52 7.50 -4.68
CA VAL A 75 16.51 8.01 -6.06
C VAL A 75 15.90 6.91 -6.91
N ASN A 76 14.81 7.21 -7.62
CA ASN A 76 14.09 6.24 -8.44
C ASN A 76 14.06 6.71 -9.89
N ASP A 77 14.89 6.09 -10.74
CA ASP A 77 15.12 6.54 -12.11
C ASP A 77 13.85 6.45 -12.97
N LEU A 78 13.02 5.43 -12.76
CA LEU A 78 11.75 5.26 -13.49
C LEU A 78 10.71 6.31 -13.09
N SER A 79 10.66 6.67 -11.81
CA SER A 79 9.79 7.75 -11.32
C SER A 79 10.22 9.09 -11.91
N ILE A 80 11.53 9.37 -11.90
CA ILE A 80 12.10 10.61 -12.44
C ILE A 80 11.83 10.70 -13.94
N GLN A 81 12.06 9.61 -14.68
CA GLN A 81 11.81 9.56 -16.12
C GLN A 81 10.34 9.83 -16.46
N LYS A 82 9.39 9.28 -15.69
CA LYS A 82 7.96 9.51 -15.90
C LYS A 82 7.57 10.95 -15.57
N GLN A 83 8.06 11.49 -14.45
CA GLN A 83 7.65 12.81 -13.95
C GLN A 83 8.35 13.95 -14.70
N GLY A 84 9.51 13.70 -15.29
CA GLY A 84 10.35 14.75 -15.90
C GLY A 84 11.07 15.64 -14.89
N GLU A 85 10.97 15.33 -13.59
CA GLU A 85 11.59 16.09 -12.51
C GLU A 85 12.50 15.21 -11.65
N LYS A 86 13.67 15.73 -11.29
CA LYS A 86 14.65 15.05 -10.42
C LYS A 86 14.26 15.17 -8.95
N ILE A 87 13.16 14.55 -8.56
CA ILE A 87 12.66 14.53 -7.18
C ILE A 87 12.98 13.19 -6.53
N GLY A 88 13.70 13.25 -5.41
CA GLY A 88 13.99 12.10 -4.57
C GLY A 88 12.80 11.73 -3.68
N ARG A 89 12.84 10.54 -3.06
CA ARG A 89 11.82 10.10 -2.10
C ARG A 89 12.41 9.97 -0.70
N ILE A 90 11.66 10.33 0.34
CA ILE A 90 11.89 9.87 1.71
C ILE A 90 10.96 8.71 2.04
N THR A 91 11.43 7.79 2.87
CA THR A 91 10.71 6.55 3.20
C THR A 91 11.01 6.09 4.63
N ARG A 92 10.14 5.26 5.20
CA ARG A 92 10.37 4.54 6.47
C ARG A 92 10.79 5.43 7.65
N MET A 93 10.42 6.70 7.64
CA MET A 93 10.75 7.64 8.72
C MET A 93 9.99 7.26 9.99
N GLU A 94 10.74 7.10 11.08
CA GLU A 94 10.18 6.83 12.39
C GLU A 94 11.08 7.45 13.45
N PHE A 95 10.56 8.23 14.37
CA PHE A 95 11.37 8.92 15.37
C PHE A 95 10.54 9.31 16.58
N ILE A 96 11.19 9.45 17.73
CA ILE A 96 10.59 10.05 18.93
C ILE A 96 10.24 11.52 18.68
N ASP A 97 9.26 12.06 19.40
CA ASP A 97 8.85 13.48 19.34
C ASP A 97 9.97 14.40 19.86
N SER A 98 10.95 14.65 19.00
CA SER A 98 12.13 15.47 19.25
C SER A 98 12.54 16.15 17.96
N TYR A 99 12.49 17.48 17.96
CA TYR A 99 12.87 18.28 16.79
C TYR A 99 14.30 17.97 16.35
N GLU A 100 15.25 17.91 17.27
CA GLU A 100 16.66 17.60 16.98
C GLU A 100 16.82 16.25 16.26
N VAL A 101 16.05 15.23 16.65
CA VAL A 101 16.08 13.92 15.99
C VAL A 101 15.52 14.00 14.57
N SER A 102 14.36 14.65 14.41
CA SER A 102 13.73 14.80 13.09
C SER A 102 14.57 15.64 12.14
N GLU A 103 15.13 16.76 12.60
CA GLU A 103 15.93 17.67 11.79
C GLU A 103 17.18 16.98 11.25
N LYS A 104 17.95 16.30 12.11
CA LYS A 104 19.15 15.59 11.68
C LYS A 104 18.86 14.43 10.72
N LEU A 105 17.75 13.72 10.91
CA LEU A 105 17.36 12.62 10.01
C LEU A 105 16.95 13.15 8.63
N PHE A 106 16.12 14.19 8.59
CA PHE A 106 15.69 14.76 7.33
C PHE A 106 16.86 15.44 6.62
N SER A 107 17.69 16.22 7.33
CA SER A 107 18.88 16.85 6.75
C SER A 107 19.84 15.85 6.11
N VAL A 108 20.17 14.73 6.77
CA VAL A 108 21.08 13.73 6.16
C VAL A 108 20.48 13.09 4.90
N ALA A 109 19.17 12.89 4.87
CA ALA A 109 18.46 12.35 3.72
C ALA A 109 18.43 13.37 2.56
N GLU A 110 18.11 14.63 2.88
CA GLU A 110 18.11 15.74 1.92
C GLU A 110 19.50 16.00 1.33
N GLU A 111 20.56 16.02 2.15
CA GLU A 111 21.95 16.17 1.72
C GLU A 111 22.38 15.06 0.75
N TRP A 112 22.03 13.81 1.06
CA TRP A 112 22.33 12.70 0.15
C TRP A 112 21.57 12.84 -1.17
N LEU A 113 20.28 13.20 -1.13
CA LEU A 113 19.50 13.45 -2.36
C LEU A 113 20.07 14.60 -3.20
N LYS A 114 20.50 15.70 -2.57
CA LYS A 114 21.23 16.80 -3.22
C LYS A 114 22.51 16.31 -3.89
N SER A 115 23.27 15.45 -3.21
CA SER A 115 24.51 14.86 -3.76
C SER A 115 24.26 13.94 -4.96
N GLU A 116 23.09 13.32 -5.05
CA GLU A 116 22.66 12.53 -6.21
C GLU A 116 22.01 13.40 -7.32
N GLY A 117 22.03 14.73 -7.17
CA GLY A 117 21.55 15.69 -8.17
C GLY A 117 20.03 15.88 -8.17
N MET A 118 19.34 15.55 -7.08
CA MET A 118 17.92 15.85 -6.93
C MET A 118 17.72 17.34 -6.64
N ILE A 119 16.62 17.90 -7.15
CA ILE A 119 16.23 19.30 -6.95
C ILE A 119 15.18 19.47 -5.83
N GLY A 120 14.71 18.35 -5.29
CA GLY A 120 13.73 18.31 -4.22
C GLY A 120 13.46 16.89 -3.77
N VAL A 121 12.54 16.76 -2.82
CA VAL A 121 12.18 15.51 -2.18
C VAL A 121 10.68 15.44 -1.94
N ASN A 122 10.09 14.26 -2.10
CA ASN A 122 8.72 13.98 -1.69
C ASN A 122 8.63 12.74 -0.80
N GLY A 123 7.55 12.61 -0.04
CA GLY A 123 7.28 11.40 0.72
C GLY A 123 6.41 11.60 1.97
N PRO A 124 6.16 10.54 2.73
CA PRO A 124 6.72 9.19 2.54
C PRO A 124 6.23 8.47 1.29
N LEU A 125 7.17 7.88 0.56
CA LEU A 125 6.91 6.96 -0.55
C LEU A 125 7.86 5.76 -0.50
N GLY A 126 7.36 4.57 -0.84
CA GLY A 126 8.20 3.38 -1.04
C GLY A 126 8.93 3.36 -2.38
N PHE A 127 9.46 2.18 -2.74
CA PHE A 127 10.15 1.97 -4.01
C PHE A 127 9.16 1.94 -5.18
N SER A 128 7.97 1.41 -4.98
CA SER A 128 6.88 1.38 -5.98
C SER A 128 5.54 1.77 -5.38
N ASN A 129 4.51 1.83 -6.22
CA ASN A 129 3.13 2.06 -5.82
C ASN A 129 2.45 0.85 -5.14
N LEU A 130 3.14 -0.28 -5.04
CA LEU A 130 2.72 -1.45 -4.24
C LEU A 130 3.38 -1.49 -2.86
N ASP A 131 4.21 -0.49 -2.54
CA ASP A 131 4.71 -0.25 -1.20
C ASP A 131 3.85 0.79 -0.48
N HIS A 132 4.04 0.94 0.82
CA HIS A 132 3.32 1.94 1.59
C HIS A 132 3.65 3.38 1.17
N ALA A 133 2.64 4.25 1.28
CA ALA A 133 2.69 5.65 0.87
C ALA A 133 1.85 6.53 1.81
N GLY A 134 2.37 7.74 2.05
CA GLY A 134 1.71 8.80 2.79
C GLY A 134 1.83 8.70 4.32
N LEU A 135 2.00 9.85 4.96
CA LEU A 135 1.97 10.02 6.41
C LEU A 135 0.52 10.05 6.88
N LEU A 136 0.15 9.28 7.90
CA LEU A 136 -1.19 9.36 8.48
C LEU A 136 -1.41 10.73 9.14
N ILE A 137 -2.45 11.46 8.71
CA ILE A 137 -2.80 12.79 9.24
C ILE A 137 -4.22 12.83 9.82
N GLU A 138 -5.11 11.92 9.41
CA GLU A 138 -6.46 11.78 9.98
C GLU A 138 -6.76 10.30 10.24
N GLY A 139 -7.51 10.01 11.31
CA GLY A 139 -7.98 8.65 11.63
C GLY A 139 -7.04 7.82 12.52
N HIS A 140 -6.37 8.46 13.47
CA HIS A 140 -5.46 7.80 14.43
C HIS A 140 -6.20 6.84 15.39
N GLU A 141 -7.53 6.92 15.46
CA GLU A 141 -8.42 6.06 16.22
C GLU A 141 -8.90 4.82 15.43
N TRP A 142 -8.43 4.64 14.20
CA TRP A 142 -8.79 3.52 13.33
C TRP A 142 -7.60 2.61 13.08
N LEU A 143 -7.82 1.30 13.22
CA LEU A 143 -6.85 0.29 12.79
C LEU A 143 -6.68 0.38 11.25
N PRO A 144 -5.47 0.57 10.72
CA PRO A 144 -5.21 0.54 9.29
C PRO A 144 -5.32 -0.88 8.73
N SER A 145 -5.55 -0.99 7.42
CA SER A 145 -5.36 -2.24 6.68
C SER A 145 -3.87 -2.63 6.69
N MET A 146 -3.57 -3.88 6.34
CA MET A 146 -2.16 -4.31 6.21
C MET A 146 -1.38 -3.60 5.09
N ALA A 147 -2.08 -2.86 4.22
CA ALA A 147 -1.51 -2.08 3.12
C ALA A 147 -1.41 -0.58 3.44
N SER A 148 -1.87 -0.16 4.61
CA SER A 148 -1.77 1.22 5.08
C SER A 148 -0.80 1.33 6.25
N ASP A 149 -0.32 2.54 6.50
CA ASP A 149 0.65 2.84 7.55
C ASP A 149 -0.02 3.62 8.68
N TYR A 150 0.53 3.47 9.87
CA TYR A 150 0.21 4.27 11.03
C TYR A 150 1.44 5.07 11.45
N HIS A 151 1.23 6.35 11.73
CA HIS A 151 2.23 7.25 12.29
C HIS A 151 1.62 7.92 13.52
N PHE A 152 2.44 8.34 14.49
CA PHE A 152 1.92 9.14 15.59
C PHE A 152 1.53 10.54 15.11
N ALA A 153 0.51 11.15 15.72
CA ALA A 153 -0.03 12.44 15.30
C ALA A 153 1.01 13.58 15.30
N TYR A 154 2.02 13.53 16.17
CA TYR A 154 3.08 14.55 16.22
C TYR A 154 3.90 14.62 14.92
N TYR A 155 3.97 13.55 14.12
CA TYR A 155 4.76 13.53 12.88
C TYR A 155 4.34 14.64 11.92
N GLU A 156 3.05 14.96 11.82
CA GLU A 156 2.56 16.04 10.97
C GLU A 156 3.21 17.38 11.33
N ASN A 157 3.37 17.66 12.63
CA ASN A 157 4.02 18.88 13.10
C ASN A 157 5.51 18.93 12.68
N HIS A 158 6.20 17.80 12.69
CA HIS A 158 7.59 17.73 12.22
C HIS A 158 7.73 18.06 10.73
N PHE A 159 6.82 17.58 9.88
CA PHE A 159 6.84 17.97 8.47
C PHE A 159 6.64 19.49 8.31
N LYS A 160 5.70 20.08 9.05
CA LYS A 160 5.45 21.54 9.01
C LYS A 160 6.68 22.36 9.42
N ILE A 161 7.30 22.05 10.56
CA ILE A 161 8.47 22.81 11.05
C ILE A 161 9.74 22.59 10.21
N LEU A 162 9.82 21.48 9.47
CA LEU A 162 10.90 21.20 8.51
C LEU A 162 10.64 21.79 7.11
N ALA A 163 9.61 22.63 6.98
CA ALA A 163 9.19 23.31 5.75
C ALA A 163 8.80 22.36 4.60
N TYR A 164 8.17 21.23 4.94
CA TYR A 164 7.53 20.35 3.96
C TYR A 164 6.09 20.80 3.72
N GLU A 165 5.70 20.87 2.46
CA GLU A 165 4.37 21.28 2.01
C GLU A 165 3.57 20.08 1.52
N LYS A 166 2.24 20.22 1.45
CA LYS A 166 1.36 19.17 0.92
C LYS A 166 1.66 18.95 -0.57
N GLU A 167 1.88 17.68 -0.95
CA GLU A 167 1.93 17.26 -2.36
C GLU A 167 0.59 16.65 -2.79
N ILE A 168 0.13 15.60 -2.09
CA ILE A 168 -1.12 14.90 -2.41
C ILE A 168 -1.61 14.06 -1.24
N ASP A 169 -2.92 13.89 -1.13
CA ASP A 169 -3.54 13.00 -0.14
C ASP A 169 -4.05 11.68 -0.75
N TRP A 170 -3.94 10.60 0.03
CA TRP A 170 -4.74 9.38 -0.13
C TRP A 170 -5.86 9.36 0.91
N LEU A 171 -7.07 9.11 0.43
CA LEU A 171 -8.27 8.92 1.23
C LEU A 171 -8.55 7.43 1.38
N GLU A 172 -8.91 7.01 2.59
CA GLU A 172 -9.34 5.64 2.88
C GLU A 172 -10.76 5.68 3.43
N PHE A 173 -11.59 4.76 2.94
CA PHE A 173 -13.00 4.69 3.23
C PHE A 173 -13.35 3.36 3.88
N ARG A 174 -14.24 3.42 4.86
CA ARG A 174 -14.86 2.26 5.47
C ARG A 174 -16.27 2.14 4.91
N ILE A 175 -16.56 0.99 4.33
CA ILE A 175 -17.79 0.70 3.60
C ILE A 175 -18.58 -0.34 4.38
N SER A 176 -19.83 -0.02 4.69
CA SER A 176 -20.81 -0.96 5.23
C SER A 176 -21.35 -1.83 4.11
N LEU A 177 -21.14 -3.15 4.21
CA LEU A 177 -21.62 -4.10 3.20
C LEU A 177 -23.09 -4.44 3.46
N PRO A 178 -23.97 -4.32 2.45
CA PRO A 178 -25.37 -4.71 2.62
C PRO A 178 -25.48 -6.23 2.74
N LYS A 179 -26.33 -6.70 3.67
CA LYS A 179 -26.56 -8.14 3.94
C LYS A 179 -26.89 -8.95 2.69
N GLU A 180 -27.59 -8.32 1.75
CA GLU A 180 -27.92 -8.89 0.46
C GLU A 180 -27.49 -7.94 -0.66
N THR A 181 -27.11 -8.52 -1.80
CA THR A 181 -26.82 -7.75 -3.00
C THR A 181 -28.09 -7.03 -3.47
N PRO A 182 -28.11 -5.68 -3.57
CA PRO A 182 -29.30 -4.97 -4.01
C PRO A 182 -29.75 -5.45 -5.39
N LYS A 183 -31.02 -5.86 -5.53
CA LYS A 183 -31.59 -6.40 -6.79
C LYS A 183 -31.34 -5.46 -7.99
N LYS A 184 -31.36 -4.15 -7.78
CA LYS A 184 -31.07 -3.14 -8.81
C LYS A 184 -29.61 -3.19 -9.29
N ALA A 185 -28.64 -3.34 -8.39
CA ALA A 185 -27.23 -3.45 -8.73
C ALA A 185 -26.94 -4.72 -9.56
N GLY A 186 -27.52 -5.85 -9.15
CA GLY A 186 -27.41 -7.10 -9.90
C GLY A 186 -27.97 -7.00 -11.32
N ARG A 187 -29.17 -6.40 -11.48
CA ARG A 187 -29.77 -6.19 -12.82
C ARG A 187 -28.93 -5.29 -13.73
N VAL A 188 -28.39 -4.20 -13.19
CA VAL A 188 -27.52 -3.29 -13.96
C VAL A 188 -26.24 -4.02 -14.40
N ALA A 189 -25.62 -4.80 -13.52
CA ALA A 189 -24.44 -5.59 -13.86
C ALA A 189 -24.73 -6.59 -14.99
N GLU A 190 -25.85 -7.31 -14.96
CA GLU A 190 -26.24 -8.22 -16.05
C GLU A 190 -26.49 -7.50 -17.39
N LEU A 191 -27.13 -6.32 -17.35
CA LEU A 191 -27.36 -5.52 -18.56
C LEU A 191 -26.04 -5.06 -19.20
N ILE A 192 -25.08 -4.59 -18.40
CA ILE A 192 -23.76 -4.17 -18.88
C ILE A 192 -23.02 -5.37 -19.48
N LYS A 193 -23.02 -6.53 -18.78
CA LYS A 193 -22.39 -7.75 -19.29
C LYS A 193 -22.96 -8.16 -20.65
N LYS A 194 -24.29 -8.16 -20.80
CA LYS A 194 -24.94 -8.51 -22.07
C LYS A 194 -24.64 -7.49 -23.18
N ARG A 195 -24.64 -6.19 -22.86
CA ARG A 195 -24.38 -5.11 -23.82
C ARG A 195 -22.98 -5.20 -24.42
N TYR A 196 -21.98 -5.52 -23.61
CA TYR A 196 -20.57 -5.52 -24.03
C TYR A 196 -19.99 -6.93 -24.24
N GLY A 197 -20.81 -7.98 -24.12
CA GLY A 197 -20.36 -9.37 -24.30
C GLY A 197 -19.32 -9.80 -23.27
N LEU A 198 -19.51 -9.41 -22.00
CA LEU A 198 -18.52 -9.63 -20.94
C LEU A 198 -18.81 -10.90 -20.14
N GLN A 199 -17.73 -11.57 -19.72
CA GLN A 199 -17.78 -12.71 -18.81
C GLN A 199 -17.03 -12.39 -17.51
N THR A 200 -17.67 -12.64 -16.38
CA THR A 200 -17.00 -12.61 -15.07
C THR A 200 -16.40 -13.97 -14.74
N VAL A 201 -15.13 -14.00 -14.34
CA VAL A 201 -14.48 -15.23 -13.84
C VAL A 201 -14.27 -15.11 -12.35
N ASN A 202 -14.72 -16.16 -11.65
CA ASN A 202 -14.61 -16.36 -10.21
C ASN A 202 -13.69 -17.55 -9.94
N PHE A 203 -12.92 -17.50 -8.86
CA PHE A 203 -11.97 -18.55 -8.52
C PHE A 203 -12.28 -19.17 -7.16
N VAL A 204 -12.09 -20.47 -7.03
CA VAL A 204 -12.16 -21.22 -5.76
C VAL A 204 -10.76 -21.62 -5.31
N THR A 205 -9.89 -21.97 -6.26
CA THR A 205 -8.53 -22.44 -5.97
C THR A 205 -7.48 -21.54 -6.60
N LYS A 206 -6.27 -21.54 -6.02
CA LYS A 206 -5.13 -20.79 -6.59
C LYS A 206 -4.71 -21.32 -7.96
N LYS A 207 -4.90 -22.63 -8.21
CA LYS A 207 -4.61 -23.25 -9.51
C LYS A 207 -5.46 -22.65 -10.63
N GLU A 208 -6.71 -22.30 -10.35
CA GLU A 208 -7.59 -21.63 -11.33
C GLU A 208 -7.16 -20.18 -11.59
N LEU A 209 -6.63 -19.49 -10.58
CA LEU A 209 -6.17 -18.10 -10.69
C LEU A 209 -4.79 -17.98 -11.34
N GLU A 210 -3.92 -18.99 -11.18
CA GLU A 210 -2.53 -19.02 -11.65
C GLU A 210 -2.36 -18.53 -13.11
N PRO A 211 -3.19 -18.98 -14.09
CA PRO A 211 -3.04 -18.56 -15.49
C PRO A 211 -3.33 -17.07 -15.74
N TYR A 212 -3.97 -16.39 -14.79
CA TYR A 212 -4.37 -14.99 -14.90
C TYR A 212 -3.43 -14.03 -14.18
N LYS A 213 -2.51 -14.51 -13.33
CA LYS A 213 -1.65 -13.65 -12.49
C LYS A 213 -0.89 -12.61 -13.32
N GLU A 214 -0.29 -13.01 -14.44
CA GLU A 214 0.47 -12.09 -15.30
C GLU A 214 -0.45 -11.15 -16.10
N LYS A 215 -1.60 -11.66 -16.56
CA LYS A 215 -2.62 -10.85 -17.26
C LYS A 215 -3.17 -9.74 -16.36
N ILE A 216 -3.39 -10.03 -15.07
CA ILE A 216 -3.80 -9.04 -14.07
C ILE A 216 -2.74 -7.94 -13.94
N PHE A 217 -1.46 -8.31 -13.83
CA PHE A 217 -0.38 -7.31 -13.72
C PHE A 217 -0.18 -6.48 -14.99
N LYS A 218 -0.51 -7.02 -16.17
CA LYS A 218 -0.56 -6.23 -17.40
C LYS A 218 -1.61 -5.12 -17.31
N VAL A 219 -2.86 -5.47 -16.98
CA VAL A 219 -3.93 -4.49 -16.78
C VAL A 219 -3.62 -3.52 -15.64
N PHE A 220 -2.95 -3.99 -14.58
CA PHE A 220 -2.48 -3.12 -13.50
C PHE A 220 -1.50 -2.06 -14.01
N ASN A 221 -0.49 -2.45 -14.78
CA ASN A 221 0.49 -1.51 -15.33
C ASN A 221 -0.17 -0.45 -16.22
N ASP A 222 -1.14 -0.86 -17.03
CA ASP A 222 -1.83 0.04 -17.95
C ASP A 222 -2.84 0.95 -17.21
N ALA A 223 -3.56 0.43 -16.21
CA ALA A 223 -4.58 1.20 -15.48
C ALA A 223 -3.99 2.17 -14.44
N PHE A 224 -2.80 1.88 -13.91
CA PHE A 224 -2.18 2.68 -12.85
C PHE A 224 -1.03 3.56 -13.38
N SER A 225 -0.67 3.50 -14.66
CA SER A 225 0.49 4.20 -15.23
C SER A 225 0.44 5.70 -15.03
N ASP A 226 -0.75 6.30 -14.96
CA ASP A 226 -0.91 7.77 -14.97
C ASP A 226 -1.09 8.37 -13.57
N LEU A 227 -1.23 7.52 -12.54
CA LEU A 227 -1.45 7.97 -11.17
C LEU A 227 -0.18 8.56 -10.55
N PHE A 228 -0.35 9.44 -9.55
CA PHE A 228 0.77 10.00 -8.80
C PHE A 228 1.58 8.90 -8.11
N GLY A 229 2.91 9.05 -8.10
CA GLY A 229 3.84 8.13 -7.42
C GLY A 229 4.03 6.75 -8.09
N THR A 230 3.30 6.47 -9.17
CA THR A 230 3.40 5.21 -9.92
C THR A 230 4.38 5.32 -11.08
N PHE A 231 4.81 4.17 -11.60
CA PHE A 231 5.53 4.02 -12.86
C PHE A 231 5.22 2.62 -13.39
N LYS A 232 5.46 2.38 -14.69
CA LYS A 232 5.26 1.05 -15.27
C LYS A 232 6.23 0.06 -14.61
N LEU A 233 5.69 -0.95 -13.92
CA LEU A 233 6.52 -1.91 -13.22
C LEU A 233 7.28 -2.80 -14.22
N PRO A 234 8.62 -2.91 -14.10
CA PRO A 234 9.39 -3.87 -14.87
C PRO A 234 8.99 -5.31 -14.56
N GLU A 235 9.18 -6.21 -15.52
CA GLU A 235 8.75 -7.62 -15.39
C GLU A 235 9.34 -8.32 -14.16
N LYS A 236 10.63 -8.09 -13.87
CA LYS A 236 11.30 -8.68 -12.70
C LYS A 236 10.64 -8.23 -11.37
N LEU A 237 10.20 -6.97 -11.30
CA LEU A 237 9.49 -6.43 -10.14
C LEU A 237 8.06 -6.99 -10.04
N ILE A 238 7.37 -7.17 -11.17
CA ILE A 238 6.08 -7.87 -11.22
C ILE A 238 6.20 -9.29 -10.68
N ARG A 239 7.19 -10.06 -11.17
CA ARG A 239 7.43 -11.44 -10.70
C ARG A 239 7.75 -11.49 -9.21
N PHE A 240 8.48 -10.51 -8.68
CA PHE A 240 8.73 -10.38 -7.25
C PHE A 240 7.45 -10.12 -6.45
N TYR A 241 6.57 -9.22 -6.90
CA TYR A 241 5.30 -8.99 -6.20
C TYR A 241 4.34 -10.17 -6.31
N ILE A 242 4.31 -10.87 -7.45
CA ILE A 242 3.57 -12.13 -7.61
C ILE A 242 4.07 -13.16 -6.59
N SER A 243 5.39 -13.42 -6.52
CA SER A 243 5.93 -14.43 -5.59
C SER A 243 5.68 -14.07 -4.13
N LYS A 244 5.66 -12.78 -3.78
CA LYS A 244 5.41 -12.29 -2.42
C LYS A 244 3.94 -12.37 -2.02
N TYR A 245 3.02 -11.92 -2.88
CA TYR A 245 1.61 -11.74 -2.50
C TYR A 245 0.68 -12.88 -2.93
N PHE A 246 0.96 -13.55 -4.06
CA PHE A 246 0.13 -14.66 -4.54
C PHE A 246 -0.02 -15.81 -3.52
N PRO A 247 1.02 -16.21 -2.74
CA PRO A 247 0.89 -17.26 -1.74
C PRO A 247 -0.07 -16.95 -0.59
N ILE A 248 -0.34 -15.68 -0.29
CA ILE A 248 -1.25 -15.28 0.80
C ILE A 248 -2.64 -14.87 0.31
N LEU A 249 -2.82 -14.77 -1.00
CA LEU A 249 -4.06 -14.35 -1.62
C LEU A 249 -5.13 -15.44 -1.51
N ASN A 250 -6.36 -15.04 -1.14
CA ASN A 250 -7.53 -15.90 -1.17
C ASN A 250 -8.22 -15.75 -2.54
N PRO A 251 -8.17 -16.77 -3.43
CA PRO A 251 -8.65 -16.66 -4.81
C PRO A 251 -10.13 -16.29 -4.91
N ARG A 252 -10.95 -16.63 -3.91
CA ARG A 252 -12.37 -16.25 -3.87
C ARG A 252 -12.60 -14.75 -3.89
N TYR A 253 -11.65 -13.97 -3.37
CA TYR A 253 -11.71 -12.51 -3.29
C TYR A 253 -11.09 -11.81 -4.50
N VAL A 254 -10.68 -12.57 -5.53
CA VAL A 254 -10.27 -12.03 -6.82
C VAL A 254 -11.37 -12.26 -7.83
N LYS A 255 -11.74 -11.19 -8.54
CA LYS A 255 -12.71 -11.25 -9.65
C LYS A 255 -12.05 -10.62 -10.86
N ILE A 256 -12.28 -11.22 -12.03
CA ILE A 256 -11.85 -10.63 -13.29
C ILE A 256 -13.01 -10.56 -14.28
N ILE A 257 -12.90 -9.67 -15.25
CA ILE A 257 -13.77 -9.57 -16.42
C ILE A 257 -12.94 -9.90 -17.66
N LEU A 258 -13.48 -10.80 -18.47
CA LEU A 258 -13.04 -11.07 -19.83
C LEU A 258 -14.04 -10.46 -20.81
N ASP A 259 -13.53 -9.94 -21.93
CA ASP A 259 -14.37 -9.56 -23.07
C ASP A 259 -14.69 -10.76 -23.97
N LYS A 260 -15.36 -10.50 -25.10
CA LYS A 260 -15.76 -11.51 -26.09
C LYS A 260 -14.57 -12.25 -26.77
N GLU A 261 -13.34 -11.74 -26.61
CA GLU A 261 -12.10 -12.29 -27.18
C GLU A 261 -11.22 -12.93 -26.10
N ASP A 262 -11.79 -13.21 -24.92
CA ASP A 262 -11.09 -13.74 -23.74
C ASP A 262 -9.93 -12.83 -23.25
N LYS A 263 -9.92 -11.55 -23.63
CA LYS A 263 -8.97 -10.55 -23.12
C LYS A 263 -9.44 -10.09 -21.75
N LEU A 264 -8.52 -10.07 -20.78
CA LEU A 264 -8.78 -9.51 -19.45
C LEU A 264 -8.90 -7.98 -19.56
N VAL A 265 -10.07 -7.45 -19.23
CA VAL A 265 -10.40 -6.02 -19.32
C VAL A 265 -10.68 -5.37 -17.97
N GLY A 266 -10.73 -6.16 -16.89
CA GLY A 266 -10.84 -5.62 -15.55
C GLY A 266 -10.60 -6.66 -14.46
N PHE A 267 -10.17 -6.19 -13.29
CA PHE A 267 -9.99 -7.01 -12.11
C PHE A 267 -10.27 -6.24 -10.82
N ILE A 268 -10.67 -6.97 -9.78
CA ILE A 268 -10.65 -6.51 -8.39
C ILE A 268 -9.98 -7.58 -7.53
N ILE A 269 -9.10 -7.14 -6.64
CA ILE A 269 -8.43 -7.96 -5.64
C ILE A 269 -8.79 -7.40 -4.27
N ALA A 270 -9.45 -8.21 -3.47
CA ALA A 270 -9.62 -7.97 -2.05
C ALA A 270 -8.94 -9.07 -1.23
N LEU A 271 -8.76 -8.82 0.06
CA LEU A 271 -8.20 -9.78 1.00
C LEU A 271 -9.00 -9.71 2.30
N PRO A 272 -9.28 -10.85 2.97
CA PRO A 272 -9.57 -10.83 4.40
C PRO A 272 -8.61 -9.91 5.17
N SER A 273 -9.13 -9.05 6.03
CA SER A 273 -8.26 -8.17 6.81
C SER A 273 -7.30 -9.00 7.68
N LEU A 274 -6.01 -8.73 7.53
CA LEU A 274 -4.94 -9.38 8.29
C LEU A 274 -4.43 -8.52 9.45
N SER A 275 -4.92 -7.30 9.62
CA SER A 275 -4.40 -6.31 10.57
C SER A 275 -4.34 -6.85 12.01
N LYS A 276 -5.45 -7.38 12.52
CA LYS A 276 -5.52 -7.97 13.88
C LYS A 276 -4.65 -9.23 14.01
N ALA A 277 -4.48 -9.99 12.93
CA ALA A 277 -3.61 -11.17 12.95
C ALA A 277 -2.13 -10.78 12.98
N LEU A 278 -1.75 -9.74 12.23
CA LEU A 278 -0.41 -9.18 12.23
C LEU A 278 -0.04 -8.59 13.60
N GLN A 279 -0.96 -7.86 14.26
CA GLN A 279 -0.78 -7.40 15.63
C GLN A 279 -0.46 -8.54 16.60
N LYS A 280 -1.18 -9.67 16.50
CA LYS A 280 -0.91 -10.86 17.31
C LYS A 280 0.42 -11.54 16.93
N ALA A 281 0.79 -11.52 15.66
CA ALA A 281 2.05 -12.09 15.16
C ALA A 281 3.28 -11.28 15.57
N LYS A 282 3.14 -9.98 15.92
CA LYS A 282 4.23 -9.11 16.40
C LYS A 282 5.46 -9.14 15.48
N GLY A 283 5.21 -9.19 14.17
CA GLY A 283 6.21 -9.19 13.11
C GLY A 283 6.97 -10.50 12.89
N LYS A 284 6.52 -11.63 13.45
CA LYS A 284 7.13 -12.96 13.22
C LYS A 284 6.08 -13.99 12.84
N LEU A 285 6.35 -14.82 11.83
CA LEU A 285 5.49 -15.96 11.47
C LEU A 285 5.64 -17.12 12.45
N PHE A 286 6.86 -17.43 12.88
CA PHE A 286 7.15 -18.57 13.75
C PHE A 286 7.49 -18.12 15.18
N PRO A 287 7.11 -18.92 16.21
CA PRO A 287 6.42 -20.21 16.08
C PRO A 287 4.89 -20.12 15.87
N PHE A 288 4.21 -19.02 16.21
CA PHE A 288 2.73 -18.98 16.25
C PHE A 288 2.04 -17.90 15.37
N GLY A 289 2.78 -16.96 14.80
CA GLY A 289 2.21 -15.88 13.97
C GLY A 289 1.45 -16.39 12.74
N TRP A 290 1.94 -17.45 12.09
CA TRP A 290 1.28 -18.09 10.95
C TRP A 290 -0.12 -18.60 11.29
N TRP A 291 -0.35 -19.05 12.53
CA TRP A 291 -1.65 -19.54 12.98
C TRP A 291 -2.68 -18.41 13.03
N HIS A 292 -2.29 -17.22 13.51
CA HIS A 292 -3.17 -16.05 13.53
C HIS A 292 -3.58 -15.62 12.11
N LEU A 293 -2.63 -15.59 11.18
CA LEU A 293 -2.89 -15.23 9.78
C LEU A 293 -3.81 -16.24 9.10
N ARG A 294 -3.53 -17.55 9.27
CA ARG A 294 -4.37 -18.62 8.73
C ARG A 294 -5.80 -18.55 9.29
N LYS A 295 -5.96 -18.23 10.57
CA LYS A 295 -7.28 -18.06 11.20
C LYS A 295 -8.05 -16.88 10.60
N ALA A 296 -7.38 -15.74 10.40
CA ALA A 296 -8.00 -14.56 9.78
C ALA A 296 -8.42 -14.82 8.33
N LEU A 297 -7.61 -15.55 7.56
CA LEU A 297 -7.96 -15.94 6.18
C LEU A 297 -9.14 -16.92 6.12
N LYS A 298 -9.28 -17.82 7.11
CA LYS A 298 -10.34 -18.83 7.14
C LYS A 298 -11.68 -18.31 7.70
N TYR A 299 -11.62 -17.38 8.65
CA TYR A 299 -12.78 -16.83 9.34
C TYR A 299 -12.72 -15.29 9.31
N PRO A 300 -12.88 -14.68 8.12
CA PRO A 300 -12.77 -13.25 7.96
C PRO A 300 -13.97 -12.53 8.61
N VAL A 301 -13.72 -11.34 9.15
CA VAL A 301 -14.77 -10.48 9.76
C VAL A 301 -15.01 -9.23 8.92
N GLU A 302 -13.95 -8.75 8.27
CA GLU A 302 -13.93 -7.66 7.33
C GLU A 302 -12.88 -7.95 6.24
N MET A 303 -12.92 -7.19 5.14
CA MET A 303 -11.96 -7.31 4.05
C MET A 303 -11.32 -5.97 3.71
N ASP A 304 -10.09 -6.02 3.22
CA ASP A 304 -9.36 -4.90 2.64
C ASP A 304 -9.50 -4.98 1.11
N LEU A 305 -10.03 -3.92 0.47
CA LEU A 305 -10.07 -3.75 -0.98
C LEU A 305 -8.70 -3.25 -1.44
N MET A 306 -7.90 -4.15 -2.02
CA MET A 306 -6.48 -3.90 -2.29
C MET A 306 -6.29 -3.14 -3.59
N LEU A 307 -6.73 -3.74 -4.71
CA LEU A 307 -6.48 -3.23 -6.06
C LEU A 307 -7.72 -3.40 -6.92
N THR A 308 -8.08 -2.36 -7.67
CA THR A 308 -9.09 -2.43 -8.72
C THR A 308 -8.54 -1.78 -9.96
N GLY A 309 -8.51 -2.49 -11.08
CA GLY A 309 -8.01 -1.99 -12.35
C GLY A 309 -8.99 -2.33 -13.47
N ILE A 310 -9.25 -1.35 -14.33
CA ILE A 310 -10.03 -1.51 -15.56
C ILE A 310 -9.14 -1.05 -16.71
N ASP A 311 -9.12 -1.82 -17.79
CA ASP A 311 -8.47 -1.44 -19.04
C ASP A 311 -8.92 -0.03 -19.46
N HIS A 312 -7.98 0.79 -19.95
CA HIS A 312 -8.21 2.22 -20.21
C HIS A 312 -9.43 2.46 -21.11
N ASP A 313 -9.62 1.62 -22.13
CA ASP A 313 -10.71 1.76 -23.11
C ASP A 313 -12.08 1.36 -22.52
N CYS A 314 -12.08 0.70 -21.37
CA CYS A 314 -13.26 0.21 -20.68
C CYS A 314 -13.65 1.09 -19.47
N GLN A 315 -12.90 2.16 -19.20
CA GLN A 315 -13.20 3.06 -18.09
C GLN A 315 -14.54 3.77 -18.28
N LYS A 316 -15.22 4.07 -17.16
CA LYS A 316 -16.56 4.72 -17.13
C LYS A 316 -17.70 3.93 -17.79
N LEU A 317 -17.46 2.72 -18.32
CA LEU A 317 -18.50 1.81 -18.85
C LEU A 317 -19.23 1.00 -17.77
N GLY A 318 -18.93 1.25 -16.49
CA GLY A 318 -19.57 0.57 -15.36
C GLY A 318 -18.97 -0.79 -14.99
N PHE A 319 -17.82 -1.19 -15.54
CA PHE A 319 -17.24 -2.52 -15.30
C PHE A 319 -16.84 -2.75 -13.84
N VAL A 320 -16.44 -1.69 -13.12
CA VAL A 320 -16.18 -1.79 -11.67
C VAL A 320 -17.42 -2.24 -10.91
N SER A 321 -18.62 -1.82 -11.32
CA SER A 321 -19.87 -2.24 -10.64
C SER A 321 -20.13 -3.75 -10.78
N ILE A 322 -19.74 -4.34 -11.91
CA ILE A 322 -19.83 -5.79 -12.13
C ILE A 322 -18.88 -6.52 -11.17
N LEU A 323 -17.63 -6.08 -11.10
CA LEU A 323 -16.61 -6.65 -10.20
C LEU A 323 -17.03 -6.55 -8.72
N MET A 324 -17.49 -5.37 -8.31
CA MET A 324 -18.00 -5.13 -6.95
C MET A 324 -19.21 -6.00 -6.63
N ASN A 325 -20.12 -6.21 -7.59
CA ASN A 325 -21.28 -7.09 -7.40
C ASN A 325 -20.87 -8.55 -7.18
N GLU A 326 -19.91 -9.07 -7.96
CA GLU A 326 -19.38 -10.43 -7.77
C GLU A 326 -18.60 -10.58 -6.46
N LEU A 327 -17.84 -9.55 -6.08
CA LEU A 327 -17.13 -9.53 -4.80
C LEU A 327 -18.11 -9.50 -3.61
N LEU A 328 -19.17 -8.69 -3.70
CA LEU A 328 -20.20 -8.60 -2.67
C LEU A 328 -20.93 -9.93 -2.44
N LYS A 329 -21.21 -10.70 -3.50
CA LYS A 329 -21.77 -12.06 -3.35
C LYS A 329 -20.85 -12.96 -2.52
N THR A 330 -19.54 -12.85 -2.73
CA THR A 330 -18.54 -13.61 -1.97
C THR A 330 -18.47 -13.14 -0.52
N ALA A 331 -18.42 -11.83 -0.31
CA ALA A 331 -18.37 -11.21 1.01
C ALA A 331 -19.61 -11.57 1.85
N ASN A 332 -20.80 -11.53 1.25
CA ASN A 332 -22.06 -11.90 1.92
C ASN A 332 -22.11 -13.39 2.25
N GLY A 333 -21.62 -14.26 1.37
CA GLY A 333 -21.52 -15.70 1.63
C GLY A 333 -20.60 -16.05 2.81
N ASP A 334 -19.58 -15.21 3.06
CA ASP A 334 -18.67 -15.34 4.21
C ASP A 334 -19.12 -14.51 5.43
N GLY A 335 -20.26 -13.80 5.34
CA GLY A 335 -20.83 -13.02 6.44
C GLY A 335 -20.08 -11.73 6.77
N LEU A 336 -19.31 -11.18 5.83
CA LEU A 336 -18.57 -9.93 6.02
C LEU A 336 -19.51 -8.74 6.13
N LYS A 337 -19.20 -7.84 7.07
CA LYS A 337 -20.00 -6.63 7.32
C LYS A 337 -19.37 -5.36 6.82
N PHE A 338 -18.05 -5.35 6.69
CA PHE A 338 -17.29 -4.16 6.35
C PHE A 338 -16.23 -4.46 5.30
N ALA A 339 -16.00 -3.48 4.44
CA ALA A 339 -14.84 -3.41 3.58
C ALA A 339 -14.08 -2.11 3.85
N GLU A 340 -12.76 -2.22 3.88
CA GLU A 340 -11.83 -1.11 4.03
C GLU A 340 -11.20 -0.84 2.66
N THR A 341 -11.22 0.39 2.15
CA THR A 341 -10.42 0.71 0.96
C THR A 341 -8.97 0.93 1.37
N THR A 342 -8.03 0.50 0.53
CA THR A 342 -6.67 1.04 0.57
C THR A 342 -6.66 2.48 0.05
N GLY A 343 -5.52 3.18 0.21
CA GLY A 343 -5.41 4.59 -0.13
C GLY A 343 -5.80 4.89 -1.58
N MET A 344 -6.75 5.82 -1.76
CA MET A 344 -7.17 6.35 -3.06
C MET A 344 -6.76 7.81 -3.17
N LEU A 345 -6.08 8.21 -4.24
CA LEU A 345 -5.68 9.60 -4.43
C LEU A 345 -6.91 10.53 -4.39
N GLU A 346 -6.79 11.67 -3.70
CA GLU A 346 -7.89 12.61 -3.47
C GLU A 346 -8.50 13.18 -4.77
N ASN A 347 -7.73 13.19 -5.85
CA ASN A 347 -8.16 13.62 -7.18
C ASN A 347 -8.74 12.48 -8.05
N ASN A 348 -8.77 11.24 -7.55
CA ASN A 348 -9.40 10.11 -8.25
C ASN A 348 -10.92 10.10 -8.02
N HIS A 349 -11.60 11.12 -8.53
CA HIS A 349 -13.04 11.32 -8.35
C HIS A 349 -13.87 10.15 -8.91
N VAL A 350 -13.43 9.53 -10.00
CA VAL A 350 -14.13 8.38 -10.60
C VAL A 350 -14.20 7.22 -9.62
N ALA A 351 -13.08 6.87 -9.00
CA ALA A 351 -13.04 5.77 -8.05
C ALA A 351 -13.76 6.13 -6.74
N ILE A 352 -13.61 7.36 -6.22
CA ILE A 352 -14.29 7.82 -4.99
C ILE A 352 -15.82 7.82 -5.15
N GLN A 353 -16.34 8.21 -6.33
CA GLN A 353 -17.78 8.25 -6.57
C GLN A 353 -18.48 6.89 -6.49
N ILE A 354 -17.74 5.79 -6.65
CA ILE A 354 -18.29 4.43 -6.54
C ILE A 354 -18.91 4.20 -5.16
N TRP A 355 -18.30 4.77 -4.11
CA TRP A 355 -18.75 4.58 -2.73
C TRP A 355 -20.07 5.25 -2.41
N LYS A 356 -20.52 6.24 -3.20
CA LYS A 356 -21.86 6.85 -3.05
C LYS A 356 -23.02 5.87 -3.15
N SER A 357 -22.79 4.69 -3.75
CA SER A 357 -23.79 3.61 -3.83
C SER A 357 -23.87 2.75 -2.56
N PHE A 358 -23.02 3.00 -1.58
CA PHE A 358 -22.91 2.29 -0.31
C PHE A 358 -23.00 3.26 0.86
N ASP A 359 -23.41 2.74 2.02
CA ASP A 359 -23.18 3.44 3.29
C ASP A 359 -21.67 3.40 3.59
N HIS A 360 -21.05 4.57 3.73
CA HIS A 360 -19.59 4.70 3.84
C HIS A 360 -19.19 5.96 4.59
N ILE A 361 -17.98 5.92 5.16
CA ILE A 361 -17.29 7.06 5.76
C ILE A 361 -15.86 7.17 5.22
N GLN A 362 -15.34 8.38 5.07
CA GLN A 362 -13.89 8.60 4.95
C GLN A 362 -13.33 8.71 6.36
N HIS A 363 -12.56 7.72 6.80
CA HIS A 363 -12.12 7.59 8.19
C HIS A 363 -10.61 7.70 8.37
N LYS A 364 -9.82 7.58 7.29
CA LYS A 364 -8.39 7.89 7.33
C LYS A 364 -7.96 8.74 6.13
N ARG A 365 -6.95 9.58 6.35
CA ARG A 365 -6.27 10.38 5.32
C ARG A 365 -4.77 10.29 5.54
N LYS A 366 -4.05 10.03 4.45
CA LYS A 366 -2.59 10.04 4.43
C LYS A 366 -2.08 11.08 3.45
N ARG A 367 -0.96 11.73 3.77
CA ARG A 367 -0.40 12.82 2.97
C ARG A 367 1.02 12.50 2.52
N CYS A 368 1.28 12.65 1.22
CA CYS A 368 2.63 12.88 0.71
C CYS A 368 2.94 14.36 0.87
N TYR A 369 4.14 14.65 1.35
CA TYR A 369 4.68 15.99 1.39
C TYR A 369 5.77 16.17 0.35
N ARG A 370 6.08 17.42 0.02
CA ARG A 370 7.17 17.82 -0.86
C ARG A 370 7.96 18.98 -0.26
N LYS A 371 9.26 19.02 -0.57
CA LYS A 371 10.15 20.14 -0.28
C LYS A 371 11.15 20.30 -1.43
N MET A 372 11.32 21.53 -1.90
CA MET A 372 12.33 21.87 -2.90
C MET A 372 13.61 22.36 -2.21
N PHE A 373 14.74 22.18 -2.87
CA PHE A 373 16.07 22.36 -2.29
C PHE A 373 16.72 23.71 -2.52
#